data_AF-A0A6L5ELC5-F1
#
_entry.id   AF-A0A6L5ELC5-F1
#
_cell.length_a   1.000
_cell.length_b   1.000
_cell.length_c   1.000
_cell.angle_alpha   90.00
_cell.angle_beta   90.00
_cell.angle_gamma   90.00
#
_symmetry.space_group_name_H-M   'P 1'
#
loop_
_entity.id
_entity.type
_entity.pdbx_description
1 polymer ?
#
loop_
_entity_poly.entity_id
_entity_poly.type
_entity_poly.pdbx_seq_one_letter_code
_entity_poly.pdbx_strand_id
1 'polypeptide(L)'
;MNAYWSNFYNVSFAGARLVKAHFIEAEFKNVSFAHADLRGARFDALNAYVCDFRGADVCGAVLPGSYEKFYSHNEGMIFDETTTFDE
;
A
#
# COMPACT_ATOMS: atom_id res chain seq x y z
N MET A 1 8.67 0.29 -9.18
CA MET A 1 8.50 -1.18 -9.30
C MET A 1 7.19 -1.43 -10.01
N ASN A 2 7.13 -2.39 -10.92
CA ASN A 2 5.87 -2.80 -11.54
C ASN A 2 5.66 -4.28 -11.20
N ALA A 3 4.53 -4.61 -10.58
CA ALA A 3 4.15 -5.96 -10.26
C ALA A 3 2.73 -6.19 -10.79
N TYR A 4 2.61 -7.11 -11.72
CA TYR A 4 1.36 -7.50 -12.37
C TYR A 4 1.04 -8.92 -11.91
N TRP A 5 -0.22 -9.21 -11.57
CA TRP A 5 -0.68 -10.57 -11.21
C TRP A 5 0.20 -11.27 -10.17
N SER A 6 0.68 -10.50 -9.19
CA SER A 6 1.69 -10.96 -8.23
C SER A 6 1.07 -11.22 -6.87
N ASN A 7 1.49 -12.32 -6.23
CA ASN A 7 1.02 -12.67 -4.89
C ASN A 7 2.12 -12.41 -3.87
N PHE A 8 1.86 -11.49 -2.94
CA PHE A 8 2.74 -11.16 -1.83
C PHE A 8 2.11 -11.64 -0.52
N TYR A 9 2.64 -12.74 0.01
CA TYR A 9 2.18 -13.34 1.26
C TYR A 9 3.32 -13.37 2.28
N ASN A 10 3.10 -12.76 3.45
CA ASN A 10 4.11 -12.68 4.53
C ASN A 10 5.42 -12.01 4.09
N VAL A 11 5.34 -10.94 3.29
CA VAL A 11 6.48 -10.19 2.75
C VAL A 11 6.66 -8.87 3.50
N SER A 12 7.91 -8.41 3.63
CA SER A 12 8.21 -7.08 4.16
C SER A 12 8.85 -6.20 3.09
N PHE A 13 8.23 -5.04 2.87
CA PHE A 13 8.75 -3.88 2.14
C PHE A 13 9.04 -2.72 3.11
N ALA A 14 9.26 -3.00 4.40
CA ALA A 14 9.50 -1.95 5.39
C ALA A 14 10.72 -1.09 5.02
N GLY A 15 10.58 0.22 5.06
CA GLY A 15 11.60 1.19 4.67
C GLY A 15 11.93 1.22 3.17
N ALA A 16 11.21 0.47 2.33
CA ALA A 16 11.49 0.42 0.90
C ALA A 16 11.12 1.73 0.19
N ARG A 17 11.87 2.08 -0.86
CA ARG A 17 11.54 3.19 -1.75
C ARG A 17 10.74 2.68 -2.95
N LEU A 18 9.43 2.87 -2.90
CA LEU A 18 8.44 2.38 -3.85
C LEU A 18 7.65 3.53 -4.52
N VAL A 19 8.26 4.71 -4.61
CA VAL A 19 7.70 5.89 -5.30
C VAL A 19 7.20 5.52 -6.69
N LYS A 20 5.93 5.84 -6.98
CA LYS A 20 5.26 5.53 -8.24
C LYS A 20 5.30 4.05 -8.62
N ALA A 21 5.37 3.15 -7.64
CA ALA A 21 5.24 1.72 -7.91
C ALA A 21 3.81 1.39 -8.34
N HIS A 22 3.67 0.49 -9.31
CA HIS A 22 2.39 0.03 -9.80
C HIS A 22 2.20 -1.43 -9.42
N PHE A 23 1.18 -1.69 -8.61
CA PHE A 23 0.72 -3.01 -8.22
C PHE A 23 -0.67 -3.20 -8.84
N ILE A 24 -0.75 -4.00 -9.90
CA ILE A 24 -1.96 -4.19 -10.69
C ILE A 24 -2.38 -5.66 -10.58
N GLU A 25 -3.62 -5.90 -10.16
CA GLU A 25 -4.18 -7.24 -9.95
C GLU A 25 -3.28 -8.14 -9.07
N ALA A 26 -2.62 -7.54 -8.07
CA ALA A 26 -1.82 -8.24 -7.08
C ALA A 26 -2.63 -8.58 -5.81
N GLU A 27 -2.19 -9.60 -5.09
CA GLU A 27 -2.76 -9.95 -3.78
C GLU A 27 -1.75 -9.67 -2.68
N PHE A 28 -2.18 -8.98 -1.63
CA PHE A 28 -1.37 -8.69 -0.46
C PHE A 28 -2.02 -9.30 0.78
N LYS A 29 -1.31 -10.25 1.40
CA LYS A 29 -1.74 -10.84 2.67
C LYS A 29 -0.61 -10.81 3.68
N ASN A 30 -0.85 -10.14 4.81
CA ASN A 30 0.14 -10.00 5.87
C ASN A 30 1.46 -9.39 5.35
N VAL A 31 1.36 -8.25 4.68
CA VAL A 31 2.51 -7.53 4.08
C VAL A 31 2.80 -6.27 4.88
N SER A 32 4.08 -6.01 5.16
CA SER A 32 4.50 -4.78 5.83
C SER A 32 5.06 -3.77 4.84
N PHE A 33 4.46 -2.57 4.83
CA PHE A 33 4.97 -1.36 4.18
C PHE A 33 5.42 -0.32 5.21
N ALA A 34 5.71 -0.74 6.45
CA ALA A 34 6.05 0.18 7.53
C ALA A 34 7.23 1.08 7.16
N HIS A 35 7.07 2.39 7.31
CA HIS A 35 8.07 3.41 6.96
C HIS A 35 8.50 3.42 5.48
N ALA A 36 7.75 2.79 4.57
CA ALA A 36 8.04 2.81 3.15
C ALA A 36 7.68 4.17 2.52
N ASP A 37 8.42 4.54 1.46
CA ASP A 37 8.09 5.69 0.61
C ASP A 37 7.27 5.19 -0.59
N LEU A 38 5.95 5.36 -0.52
CA LEU A 38 4.93 4.92 -1.47
C LEU A 38 4.31 6.09 -2.24
N ARG A 39 4.96 7.27 -2.25
CA ARG A 39 4.40 8.46 -2.91
C ARG A 39 4.05 8.19 -4.37
N GLY A 40 2.81 8.49 -4.74
CA GLY A 40 2.30 8.26 -6.09
C GLY A 40 2.17 6.78 -6.48
N ALA A 41 2.32 5.83 -5.55
CA ALA A 41 2.13 4.41 -5.84
C ALA A 41 0.65 4.10 -6.16
N ARG A 42 0.43 3.12 -7.02
CA ARG A 42 -0.90 2.68 -7.44
C ARG A 42 -1.12 1.24 -7.04
N PHE A 43 -2.26 1.01 -6.39
CA PHE A 43 -2.70 -0.26 -5.88
C PHE A 43 -4.05 -0.60 -6.53
N ASP A 44 -4.02 -0.87 -7.84
CA ASP A 44 -5.23 -1.04 -8.67
C ASP A 44 -5.76 -2.50 -8.60
N ALA A 45 -7.07 -2.66 -8.30
CA ALA A 45 -7.79 -3.95 -8.26
C ALA A 45 -7.16 -5.03 -7.34
N LEU A 46 -6.88 -4.65 -6.09
CA LEU A 46 -6.18 -5.52 -5.15
C LEU A 46 -7.08 -6.01 -4.02
N ASN A 47 -6.83 -7.27 -3.64
CA ASN A 47 -7.22 -7.77 -2.34
C ASN A 47 -6.05 -7.54 -1.38
N ALA A 48 -6.17 -6.53 -0.52
CA ALA A 48 -5.23 -6.25 0.56
C ALA A 48 -5.84 -6.63 1.91
N TYR A 49 -5.26 -7.63 2.56
CA TYR A 49 -5.69 -8.06 3.89
C TYR A 49 -4.51 -8.02 4.85
N VAL A 50 -4.72 -7.38 6.00
CA VAL A 50 -3.75 -7.37 7.11
C VAL A 50 -2.43 -6.72 6.68
N CYS A 51 -2.49 -5.60 5.97
CA CYS A 51 -1.28 -4.85 5.59
C CYS A 51 -0.97 -3.76 6.62
N ASP A 52 0.32 -3.57 6.90
CA ASP A 52 0.84 -2.58 7.85
C ASP A 52 1.45 -1.39 7.09
N PHE A 53 0.87 -0.20 7.26
CA PHE A 53 1.31 1.04 6.65
C PHE A 53 1.84 2.07 7.68
N ARG A 54 2.21 1.63 8.89
CA ARG A 54 2.69 2.55 9.93
C ARG A 54 3.87 3.38 9.46
N GLY A 55 3.76 4.69 9.64
CA GLY A 55 4.80 5.64 9.25
C GLY A 55 5.14 5.69 7.76
N ALA A 56 4.35 5.04 6.89
CA ALA A 56 4.58 5.08 5.44
C ALA A 56 4.13 6.43 4.85
N ASP A 57 4.83 6.89 3.81
CA ASP A 57 4.44 8.06 3.04
C ASP A 57 3.68 7.63 1.78
N VAL A 58 2.37 7.87 1.77
CA VAL A 58 1.43 7.48 0.71
C VAL A 58 0.83 8.72 0.01
N CYS A 59 1.48 9.88 0.10
CA CYS A 59 1.03 11.10 -0.59
C CYS A 59 0.88 10.86 -2.10
N GLY A 60 -0.30 11.19 -2.65
CA GLY A 60 -0.64 10.97 -4.05
C GLY A 60 -0.80 9.51 -4.47
N ALA A 61 -0.76 8.56 -3.53
CA ALA A 61 -0.99 7.16 -3.83
C ALA A 61 -2.49 6.87 -4.02
N VAL A 62 -2.79 5.86 -4.83
CA VAL A 62 -4.10 5.22 -4.91
C VAL A 62 -3.99 3.94 -4.09
N LEU A 63 -4.61 3.88 -2.91
CA LEU A 63 -4.54 2.75 -1.98
C LEU A 63 -5.74 1.79 -2.15
N PRO A 64 -5.60 0.49 -1.83
CA PRO A 64 -6.67 -0.47 -2.04
C PRO A 64 -7.66 -0.48 -0.87
N GLY A 65 -8.96 -0.37 -1.17
CA GLY A 65 -10.03 -0.45 -0.19
C GLY A 65 -10.13 0.76 0.74
N SER A 66 -11.21 0.81 1.54
CA SER A 66 -11.46 1.92 2.46
C SER A 66 -10.65 1.82 3.76
N TYR A 67 -10.25 2.99 4.28
CA TYR A 67 -9.36 3.24 5.42
C TYR A 67 -9.60 2.36 6.68
N GLU A 68 -10.83 1.90 6.89
CA GLU A 68 -11.26 1.24 8.12
C GLU A 68 -11.32 -0.28 8.08
N LYS A 69 -11.25 -0.92 6.90
CA LYS A 69 -11.59 -2.36 6.79
C LYS A 69 -10.43 -3.30 6.48
N PHE A 70 -9.28 -2.78 6.05
CA PHE A 70 -8.26 -3.63 5.42
C PHE A 70 -6.83 -3.49 6.00
N TYR A 71 -6.57 -2.43 6.73
CA TYR A 71 -5.25 -2.16 7.31
C TYR A 71 -5.18 -2.68 8.74
N SER A 72 -4.15 -3.46 9.04
CA SER A 72 -3.91 -3.94 10.41
C SER A 72 -3.35 -2.84 11.30
N HIS A 73 -2.56 -1.93 10.70
CA HIS A 73 -1.95 -0.79 11.37
C HIS A 73 -1.70 0.34 10.36
N ASN A 74 -2.02 1.57 10.73
CA ASN A 74 -1.86 2.77 9.88
C ASN A 74 -1.39 4.00 10.69
N GLU A 75 -0.93 3.80 11.93
CA GLU A 75 -0.49 4.87 12.80
C GLU A 75 0.70 5.61 12.19
N GLY A 76 0.61 6.94 12.12
CA GLY A 76 1.65 7.79 11.54
C GLY A 76 1.78 7.68 10.02
N MET A 77 0.86 6.99 9.33
CA MET A 77 0.78 7.05 7.87
C MET A 77 0.60 8.50 7.42
N ILE A 78 1.42 8.94 6.45
CA ILE A 78 1.43 10.29 5.92
C ILE A 78 0.68 10.28 4.60
N PHE A 79 -0.39 11.07 4.51
CA PHE A 79 -1.23 11.22 3.32
C PHE A 79 -1.65 12.68 3.16
N ASP A 80 -2.03 13.06 1.95
CA ASP A 80 -2.48 14.41 1.62
C ASP A 80 -3.81 14.38 0.85
N GLU A 81 -4.28 15.53 0.38
CA GLU A 81 -5.50 15.67 -0.41
C GLU A 81 -5.46 14.94 -1.76
N THR A 82 -4.29 14.45 -2.18
CA THR A 82 -4.10 13.71 -3.43
C THR A 82 -4.07 12.20 -3.23
N THR A 83 -4.04 11.72 -1.99
CA THR A 83 -4.18 10.30 -1.68
C THR A 83 -5.64 9.85 -1.83
N THR A 84 -5.88 8.80 -2.61
CA THR A 84 -7.23 8.25 -2.85
C THR A 84 -7.31 6.77 -2.49
N PHE A 85 -8.53 6.26 -2.33
CA PHE A 85 -8.81 4.86 -2.02
C PHE A 85 -9.68 4.26 -3.14
N ASP A 86 -9.29 3.10 -3.66
CA ASP A 86 -10.07 2.33 -4.64
C ASP A 86 -11.18 1.57 -3.88
N GLU A 87 -12.44 1.72 -4.28
CA GLU A 87 -13.62 1.10 -3.62
C GLU A 87 -13.91 -0.33 -4.09
#